data_AF-A0A094DTG9-F1
#
_entry.id   AF-A0A094DTG9-F1
#
_cell.length_a   1.000
_cell.length_b   1.000
_cell.length_c   1.000
_cell.angle_alpha   90.00
_cell.angle_beta   90.00
_cell.angle_gamma   90.00
#
_symmetry.space_group_name_H-M   'P 1'
#
loop_
_entity.id
_entity.type
_entity.pdbx_description
1 polymer ?
#
loop_
_entity_poly.entity_id
_entity_poly.type
_entity_poly.pdbx_seq_one_letter_code
_entity_poly.pdbx_strand_id
1 'polypeptide(L)'
;MTNCALASKIVRSARPLGLNSYRGSAIPTRRFTVISGRNLGSLKEQQDELFSYTSGRYLYNEKLRLAERYVKFNIEALKKIAAESVGRQNVTHITKLAEGGFNRVFLLTMEDGFEVIAKIPYPLAVPKHFTTESEVATLDFLRSKGIPVPPVYAWSSKSENTVGAEYIVMEKAPGQPLENRWFTLSPKERVRLVTSYVEVERKLFCLPIDAYGSLYYKENLPTHLQADIYAPETPDESGDTKRFCVGPIVDYMFWRGKRDGLELDRGPWRDPHDYLRAIGTRELEWTRRFGTSRQNSFPHNTMLDGEISPELYTDLLEKYLALSAYLLPKSKGHLLNRPTLRHPDLNPGNIFVSDECEVSCIIDWQHTTILPLLLAAGNPALFDNPDPTPPKDYASPSLPENYASLNAEEKEYADELHRRRMLFYLYMIFNGKDNKDHLAALRTPLLAQRQHLIERAGMPWTGNTVTLQGALMRVVDGFGAEEAKAFYELEENWFKGNMLVEHWKEGLGGMSEDGWVRSEVFEGVAEKNRELKKEWIALGDDDEDRACEGREGGIAALGQVAQDSLFPAIGPQLAFLYLSMNIYMANKLPPSTLALVDTIPPSLALNRATVHPGGSCRNAPATTHMIA
;
A
#
# COMPACT_ATOMS: atom_id res chain seq x y z
N MET A 1 -34.29 -10.75 -24.27
CA MET A 1 -33.32 -11.76 -24.75
C MET A 1 -32.01 -11.16 -25.26
N THR A 2 -31.90 -9.84 -25.42
CA THR A 2 -30.67 -9.14 -25.85
C THR A 2 -29.67 -8.84 -24.71
N ASN A 3 -30.13 -8.78 -23.44
CA ASN A 3 -29.28 -8.49 -22.27
C ASN A 3 -28.37 -9.66 -21.82
N CYS A 4 -28.60 -10.90 -22.31
CA CYS A 4 -27.70 -12.04 -22.01
C CYS A 4 -26.43 -12.07 -22.86
N ALA A 5 -26.41 -11.43 -24.04
CA ALA A 5 -25.31 -11.57 -25.00
C ALA A 5 -24.07 -10.73 -24.62
N LEU A 6 -24.28 -9.55 -24.01
CA LEU A 6 -23.19 -8.68 -23.56
C LEU A 6 -22.58 -9.19 -22.25
N ALA A 7 -23.43 -9.57 -21.29
CA ALA A 7 -23.03 -10.23 -20.06
C ALA A 7 -22.24 -11.54 -20.31
N SER A 8 -22.68 -12.37 -21.26
CA SER A 8 -21.96 -13.60 -21.63
C SER A 8 -20.65 -13.33 -22.40
N LYS A 9 -20.53 -12.20 -23.10
CA LYS A 9 -19.26 -11.73 -23.70
C LYS A 9 -18.28 -11.24 -22.63
N ILE A 10 -18.76 -10.47 -21.65
CA ILE A 10 -17.96 -9.94 -20.53
C ILE A 10 -17.40 -11.07 -19.65
N VAL A 11 -18.23 -12.08 -19.33
CA VAL A 11 -17.82 -13.28 -18.56
C VAL A 11 -16.80 -14.13 -19.30
N ARG A 12 -16.90 -14.26 -20.63
CA ARG A 12 -15.90 -14.99 -21.43
C ARG A 12 -14.54 -14.27 -21.54
N SER A 13 -14.50 -12.96 -21.26
CA SER A 13 -13.27 -12.16 -21.24
C SER A 13 -12.68 -11.93 -19.84
N ALA A 14 -13.42 -12.26 -18.77
CA ALA A 14 -13.00 -12.04 -17.40
C ALA A 14 -11.92 -13.08 -17.01
N ARG A 15 -10.67 -12.62 -16.90
CA ARG A 15 -9.59 -13.42 -16.32
C ARG A 15 -9.80 -13.53 -14.81
N PRO A 16 -9.46 -14.67 -14.18
CA PRO A 16 -9.57 -14.82 -12.74
C PRO A 16 -8.61 -13.86 -12.05
N LEU A 17 -9.17 -12.82 -11.44
CA LEU A 17 -8.45 -11.91 -10.55
C LEU A 17 -8.27 -12.59 -9.20
N GLY A 18 -7.01 -12.88 -8.85
CA GLY A 18 -6.65 -13.42 -7.55
C GLY A 18 -6.96 -12.41 -6.45
N LEU A 19 -7.58 -12.86 -5.35
CA LEU A 19 -8.03 -12.03 -4.22
C LEU A 19 -6.92 -11.39 -3.38
N ASN A 20 -5.67 -11.42 -3.83
CA ASN A 20 -4.55 -10.86 -3.08
C ASN A 20 -4.42 -9.33 -3.20
N SER A 21 -5.35 -8.66 -3.89
CA SER A 21 -5.43 -7.18 -3.88
C SER A 21 -5.90 -6.59 -2.54
N TYR A 22 -6.41 -7.41 -1.60
CA TYR A 22 -6.96 -6.93 -0.32
C TYR A 22 -6.05 -7.13 0.89
N ARG A 23 -4.86 -7.72 0.74
CA ARG A 23 -3.84 -7.71 1.78
C ARG A 23 -2.83 -6.61 1.51
N GLY A 24 -2.91 -5.57 2.32
CA GLY A 24 -2.05 -4.39 2.23
C GLY A 24 -2.62 -3.38 1.26
N SER A 25 -3.52 -2.52 1.74
CA SER A 25 -3.44 -1.15 1.28
C SER A 25 -2.17 -0.57 1.88
N ALA A 26 -1.05 -0.86 1.23
CA ALA A 26 0.15 -0.06 1.33
C ALA A 26 -0.29 1.41 1.15
N ILE A 27 0.49 2.31 1.76
CA ILE A 27 0.56 3.72 1.35
C ILE A 27 0.37 3.76 -0.18
N PRO A 28 -0.41 4.67 -0.78
CA PRO A 28 -0.62 4.69 -2.23
C PRO A 28 0.71 4.72 -2.99
N THR A 29 1.28 3.55 -3.29
CA THR A 29 2.64 3.43 -3.82
C THR A 29 2.50 3.40 -5.32
N ARG A 30 2.55 4.61 -5.88
CA ARG A 30 2.76 4.74 -7.31
C ARG A 30 4.21 4.44 -7.60
N ARG A 31 4.42 3.40 -8.41
CA ARG A 31 5.74 3.09 -8.94
C ARG A 31 6.31 4.31 -9.66
N PHE A 32 7.61 4.52 -9.47
CA PHE A 32 8.37 5.49 -10.23
C PHE A 32 8.19 5.23 -11.72
N THR A 33 7.69 6.22 -12.46
CA THR A 33 7.59 6.13 -13.92
C THR A 33 8.79 6.84 -14.53
N VAL A 34 9.63 6.09 -15.25
CA VAL A 34 10.77 6.65 -15.99
C VAL A 34 10.24 7.50 -17.14
N ILE A 35 10.72 8.74 -17.25
CA ILE A 35 10.27 9.67 -18.29
C ILE A 35 11.14 9.50 -19.54
N SER A 36 10.52 9.19 -20.68
CA SER A 36 11.16 9.26 -21.99
C SER A 36 11.03 10.67 -22.58
N GLY A 37 12.11 11.16 -23.19
CA GLY A 37 12.29 12.58 -23.54
C GLY A 37 11.20 13.14 -24.46
N ARG A 38 10.60 14.26 -24.06
CA ARG A 38 9.77 15.11 -24.93
C ARG A 38 10.66 16.20 -25.57
N ASN A 39 10.43 16.49 -26.86
CA ASN A 39 11.05 17.64 -27.51
C ASN A 39 10.40 18.92 -27.00
N LEU A 40 11.10 19.66 -26.14
CA LEU A 40 10.64 20.92 -25.57
C LEU A 40 11.24 22.11 -26.30
N GLY A 41 10.43 23.12 -26.59
CA GLY A 41 10.82 24.28 -27.39
C GLY A 41 11.71 25.27 -26.65
N SER A 42 11.22 25.84 -25.54
CA SER A 42 11.91 26.93 -24.82
C SER A 42 12.58 26.51 -23.50
N LEU A 43 13.63 27.23 -23.09
CA LEU A 43 14.30 27.04 -21.79
C LEU A 43 13.35 27.18 -20.60
N LYS A 44 12.32 28.02 -20.73
CA LYS A 44 11.30 28.23 -19.69
C LYS A 44 10.38 27.01 -19.56
N GLU A 45 9.94 26.45 -20.68
CA GLU A 45 9.14 25.21 -20.69
C GLU A 45 9.94 24.03 -20.13
N GLN A 46 11.23 23.93 -20.47
CA GLN A 46 12.13 22.92 -19.89
C GLN A 46 12.27 23.05 -18.37
N GLN A 47 12.38 24.27 -17.85
CA GLN A 47 12.41 24.51 -16.40
C GLN A 47 11.08 24.22 -15.72
N ASP A 48 9.96 24.66 -16.30
CA ASP A 48 8.63 24.44 -15.75
C ASP A 48 8.28 22.95 -15.71
N GLU A 49 8.81 22.15 -16.65
CA GLU A 49 8.71 20.70 -16.57
C GLU A 49 9.44 20.15 -15.34
N LEU A 50 10.62 20.63 -14.96
CA LEU A 50 11.32 20.13 -13.75
C LEU A 50 10.50 20.36 -12.46
N PHE A 51 9.61 21.36 -12.44
CA PHE A 51 8.75 21.68 -11.30
C PHE A 51 7.42 20.94 -11.29
N SER A 52 6.96 20.50 -12.46
CA SER A 52 5.62 19.95 -12.67
C SER A 52 5.60 18.42 -12.69
N TYR A 53 4.47 17.84 -12.25
CA TYR A 53 4.21 16.41 -12.40
C TYR A 53 3.79 16.09 -13.84
N THR A 54 4.48 15.14 -14.45
CA THR A 54 4.40 14.83 -15.90
C THR A 54 4.17 13.37 -16.20
N SER A 55 4.52 12.46 -15.28
CA SER A 55 4.40 11.01 -15.48
C SER A 55 2.97 10.46 -15.53
N GLY A 56 1.99 11.21 -15.03
CA GLY A 56 0.60 10.78 -15.15
C GLY A 56 -0.42 11.89 -15.02
N ARG A 57 -1.65 11.53 -15.36
CA ARG A 57 -2.83 12.40 -15.47
C ARG A 57 -3.96 11.78 -14.64
N TYR A 58 -5.01 12.55 -14.41
CA TYR A 58 -6.07 12.12 -13.49
C TYR A 58 -7.44 12.28 -14.13
N LEU A 59 -8.25 11.23 -14.08
CA LEU A 59 -9.62 11.29 -14.62
C LEU A 59 -10.51 12.25 -13.82
N TYR A 60 -10.15 12.55 -12.57
CA TYR A 60 -10.86 13.51 -11.72
C TYR A 60 -9.91 14.25 -10.79
N ASN A 61 -10.35 15.42 -10.30
CA ASN A 61 -9.56 16.30 -9.43
C ASN A 61 -8.18 16.68 -10.00
N GLU A 62 -7.98 16.61 -11.32
CA GLU A 62 -6.66 16.71 -11.94
C GLU A 62 -5.88 17.96 -11.53
N LYS A 63 -6.51 19.14 -11.63
CA LYS A 63 -5.87 20.41 -11.24
C LYS A 63 -5.35 20.36 -9.79
N LEU A 64 -6.13 19.79 -8.88
CA LEU A 64 -5.76 19.64 -7.48
C LEU A 64 -4.61 18.62 -7.32
N ARG A 65 -4.73 17.44 -7.95
CA ARG A 65 -3.73 16.36 -7.85
C ARG A 65 -2.37 16.75 -8.44
N LEU A 66 -2.36 17.59 -9.48
CA LEU A 66 -1.15 18.17 -10.06
C LEU A 66 -0.58 19.29 -9.18
N ALA A 67 -1.42 20.16 -8.60
CA ALA A 67 -0.97 21.22 -7.70
C ALA A 67 -0.30 20.66 -6.43
N GLU A 68 -0.85 19.57 -5.87
CA GLU A 68 -0.26 18.84 -4.73
C GLU A 68 1.15 18.26 -5.02
N ARG A 69 1.55 18.20 -6.30
CA ARG A 69 2.84 17.64 -6.77
C ARG A 69 3.71 18.68 -7.49
N TYR A 70 3.30 19.94 -7.48
CA TYR A 70 4.10 21.02 -7.99
C TYR A 70 5.09 21.48 -6.91
N VAL A 71 6.37 21.51 -7.25
CA VAL A 71 7.43 22.02 -6.37
C VAL A 71 8.36 22.89 -7.19
N LYS A 72 8.36 24.18 -6.88
CA LYS A 72 9.34 25.12 -7.43
C LYS A 72 10.56 25.13 -6.51
N PHE A 73 11.74 25.02 -7.11
CA PHE A 73 13.01 25.04 -6.38
C PHE A 73 14.10 25.74 -7.21
N ASN A 74 15.18 26.13 -6.55
CA ASN A 74 16.34 26.73 -7.20
C ASN A 74 17.24 25.62 -7.76
N ILE A 75 17.17 25.44 -9.09
CA ILE A 75 17.91 24.40 -9.83
C ILE A 75 19.43 24.57 -9.65
N GLU A 76 19.94 25.79 -9.74
CA GLU A 76 21.38 26.05 -9.65
C GLU A 76 21.91 25.85 -8.24
N ALA A 77 21.12 26.19 -7.21
CA ALA A 77 21.47 25.85 -5.83
C ALA A 77 21.50 24.34 -5.60
N LEU A 78 20.54 23.58 -6.15
CA LEU A 78 20.53 22.12 -6.03
C LEU A 78 21.75 21.50 -6.71
N LYS A 79 22.09 21.95 -7.93
CA LYS A 79 23.30 21.52 -8.65
C LYS A 79 24.56 21.79 -7.85
N LYS A 80 24.68 22.99 -7.27
CA LYS A 80 25.81 23.37 -6.45
C LYS A 80 25.97 22.46 -5.23
N ILE A 81 24.88 22.27 -4.46
CA ILE A 81 24.89 21.38 -3.29
C ILE A 81 25.27 19.95 -3.70
N ALA A 82 24.70 19.45 -4.80
CA ALA A 82 25.01 18.11 -5.28
C ALA A 82 26.51 17.97 -5.62
N ALA A 83 27.09 18.90 -6.38
CA ALA A 83 28.52 18.88 -6.72
C ALA A 83 29.40 18.96 -5.46
N GLU A 84 29.13 19.92 -4.58
CA GLU A 84 29.90 20.12 -3.34
C GLU A 84 29.83 18.88 -2.43
N SER A 85 28.66 18.25 -2.31
CA SER A 85 28.44 17.07 -1.44
C SER A 85 29.30 15.86 -1.81
N VAL A 86 29.77 15.79 -3.05
CA VAL A 86 30.66 14.74 -3.53
C VAL A 86 32.04 15.27 -3.92
N GLY A 87 32.39 16.51 -3.55
CA GLY A 87 33.71 17.08 -3.83
C GLY A 87 34.00 17.30 -5.32
N ARG A 88 32.97 17.58 -6.13
CA ARG A 88 33.08 17.97 -7.54
C ARG A 88 32.77 19.47 -7.70
N GLN A 89 33.17 20.05 -8.83
CA GLN A 89 32.94 21.48 -9.08
C GLN A 89 31.57 21.77 -9.68
N ASN A 90 31.17 21.03 -10.71
CA ASN A 90 30.01 21.38 -11.53
C ASN A 90 29.15 20.18 -11.91
N VAL A 91 27.84 20.40 -11.96
CA VAL A 91 26.85 19.51 -12.59
C VAL A 91 26.60 19.99 -14.03
N THR A 92 26.82 19.13 -15.01
CA THR A 92 26.63 19.43 -16.43
C THR A 92 25.17 19.21 -16.87
N HIS A 93 24.52 18.19 -16.33
CA HIS A 93 23.15 17.82 -16.72
C HIS A 93 22.29 17.52 -15.50
N ILE A 94 21.03 17.94 -15.56
CA ILE A 94 19.97 17.53 -14.64
C ILE A 94 18.82 16.98 -15.48
N THR A 95 18.42 15.76 -15.18
CA THR A 95 17.34 15.06 -15.88
C THR A 95 16.31 14.59 -14.86
N LYS A 96 15.03 14.86 -15.11
CA LYS A 96 13.96 14.25 -14.31
C LYS A 96 13.93 12.76 -14.62
N LEU A 97 14.39 11.95 -13.68
CA LEU A 97 14.56 10.51 -13.86
C LEU A 97 13.23 9.79 -13.67
N ALA A 98 12.53 10.11 -12.59
CA ALA A 98 11.26 9.49 -12.27
C ALA A 98 10.37 10.33 -11.35
N GLU A 99 9.08 10.04 -11.36
CA GLU A 99 8.09 10.63 -10.46
C GLU A 99 7.25 9.53 -9.82
N GLY A 100 7.24 9.48 -8.48
CA GLY A 100 6.47 8.53 -7.69
C GLY A 100 5.23 9.16 -7.07
N GLY A 101 4.67 8.51 -6.05
CA GLY A 101 3.50 9.01 -5.31
C GLY A 101 3.80 10.26 -4.48
N PHE A 102 4.98 10.28 -3.85
CA PHE A 102 5.40 11.29 -2.86
C PHE A 102 6.63 12.10 -3.26
N ASN A 103 7.40 11.68 -4.25
CA ASN A 103 8.67 12.31 -4.58
C ASN A 103 8.86 12.48 -6.09
N ARG A 104 9.63 13.50 -6.44
CA ARG A 104 10.29 13.64 -7.73
C ARG A 104 11.77 13.30 -7.59
N VAL A 105 12.30 12.57 -8.57
CA VAL A 105 13.67 12.08 -8.58
C VAL A 105 14.39 12.61 -9.81
N PHE A 106 15.56 13.19 -9.61
CA PHE A 106 16.44 13.71 -10.64
C PHE A 106 17.75 12.93 -10.67
N LEU A 107 18.27 12.73 -11.87
CA LEU A 107 19.64 12.32 -12.13
C LEU A 107 20.48 13.58 -12.40
N LEU A 108 21.54 13.77 -11.63
CA LEU A 108 22.50 14.86 -11.83
C LEU A 108 23.83 14.26 -12.26
N THR A 109 24.34 14.70 -13.41
CA THR A 109 25.61 14.22 -13.99
C THR A 109 26.67 15.30 -13.85
N MET A 110 27.78 14.96 -13.19
CA MET A 110 28.95 15.81 -13.00
C MET A 110 29.76 15.94 -14.30
N GLU A 111 30.77 16.81 -14.32
CA GLU A 111 31.67 16.99 -15.48
C GLU A 111 32.54 15.78 -15.80
N ASP A 112 32.89 14.98 -14.78
CA ASP A 112 33.66 13.73 -14.90
C ASP A 112 32.78 12.52 -15.26
N GLY A 113 31.47 12.74 -15.47
CA GLY A 113 30.49 11.69 -15.70
C GLY A 113 30.00 10.97 -14.44
N PHE A 114 30.45 11.37 -13.25
CA PHE A 114 29.91 10.83 -12.00
C PHE A 114 28.44 11.23 -11.84
N GLU A 115 27.61 10.31 -11.38
CA GLU A 115 26.16 10.50 -11.31
C GLU A 115 25.66 10.41 -9.86
N VAL A 116 24.77 11.32 -9.51
CA VAL A 116 24.05 11.31 -8.22
C VAL A 116 22.55 11.44 -8.44
N ILE A 117 21.79 10.98 -7.45
CA ILE A 117 20.35 11.13 -7.41
C ILE A 117 20.00 12.29 -6.48
N ALA A 118 19.14 13.19 -6.93
CA ALA A 118 18.48 14.16 -6.06
C ALA A 118 16.98 13.86 -5.98
N LYS A 119 16.47 13.69 -4.77
CA LYS A 119 15.06 13.45 -4.49
C LYS A 119 14.46 14.69 -3.84
N ILE A 120 13.31 15.13 -4.34
CA ILE A 120 12.52 16.24 -3.80
C ILE A 120 11.12 15.72 -3.45
N PRO A 121 10.71 15.75 -2.17
CA PRO A 121 9.36 15.36 -1.78
C PRO A 121 8.32 16.39 -2.26
N TYR A 122 7.12 15.91 -2.58
CA TYR A 122 5.96 16.73 -2.87
C TYR A 122 5.35 17.30 -1.58
N PRO A 123 4.59 18.41 -1.64
CA PRO A 123 3.85 18.94 -0.50
C PRO A 123 2.89 17.94 0.16
N LEU A 124 2.45 16.93 -0.59
CA LEU A 124 1.64 15.80 -0.12
C LEU A 124 2.40 14.83 0.81
N ALA A 125 3.73 14.77 0.73
CA ALA A 125 4.55 13.90 1.57
C ALA A 125 4.50 14.39 3.01
N VAL A 126 3.74 13.69 3.84
CA VAL A 126 3.52 14.01 5.25
C VAL A 126 3.97 12.85 6.15
N PRO A 127 4.53 13.13 7.34
CA PRO A 127 4.79 14.44 7.92
C PRO A 127 5.91 15.22 7.20
N LYS A 128 5.69 16.52 6.97
CA LYS A 128 6.75 17.40 6.48
C LYS A 128 7.91 17.40 7.46
N HIS A 129 9.13 17.64 6.98
CA HIS A 129 10.36 17.56 7.78
C HIS A 129 10.67 16.15 8.30
N PHE A 130 9.81 15.52 9.10
CA PHE A 130 10.04 14.21 9.71
C PHE A 130 10.20 13.07 8.70
N THR A 131 9.51 13.11 7.56
CA THR A 131 9.71 12.09 6.50
C THR A 131 11.13 12.09 5.96
N THR A 132 11.67 13.26 5.61
CA THR A 132 13.06 13.41 5.15
C THR A 132 14.06 13.03 6.25
N GLU A 133 13.88 13.57 7.46
CA GLU A 133 14.74 13.26 8.62
C GLU A 133 14.82 11.75 8.89
N SER A 134 13.66 11.10 8.92
CA SER A 134 13.58 9.68 9.25
C SER A 134 14.14 8.79 8.16
N GLU A 135 13.93 9.15 6.89
CA GLU A 135 14.48 8.40 5.77
C GLU A 135 16.00 8.44 5.77
N VAL A 136 16.61 9.62 5.94
CA VAL A 136 18.07 9.74 5.94
C VAL A 136 18.69 8.98 7.13
N ALA A 137 18.11 9.12 8.32
CA ALA A 137 18.56 8.37 9.49
C ALA A 137 18.42 6.85 9.29
N THR A 138 17.34 6.40 8.66
CA THR A 138 17.12 4.99 8.32
C THR A 138 18.18 4.50 7.34
N LEU A 139 18.47 5.23 6.26
CA LEU A 139 19.48 4.85 5.27
C LEU A 139 20.88 4.72 5.91
N ASP A 140 21.29 5.70 6.73
CA ASP A 140 22.59 5.67 7.42
C ASP A 140 22.67 4.50 8.42
N PHE A 141 21.62 4.30 9.22
CA PHE A 141 21.55 3.18 10.16
C PHE A 141 21.61 1.83 9.44
N LEU A 142 20.80 1.61 8.41
CA LEU A 142 20.78 0.34 7.68
C LEU A 142 22.10 0.05 6.98
N ARG A 143 22.75 1.08 6.42
CA ARG A 143 24.08 0.95 5.82
C ARG A 143 25.12 0.54 6.87
N SER A 144 25.07 1.09 8.08
CA SER A 144 25.97 0.70 9.19
C SER A 144 25.78 -0.77 9.62
N LYS A 145 24.61 -1.36 9.30
CA LYS A 145 24.27 -2.77 9.54
C LYS A 145 24.52 -3.69 8.34
N GLY A 146 25.17 -3.18 7.29
CA GLY A 146 25.51 -3.95 6.10
C GLY A 146 24.30 -4.29 5.23
N ILE A 147 23.20 -3.54 5.35
CA ILE A 147 22.09 -3.61 4.41
C ILE A 147 22.46 -2.78 3.18
N PRO A 148 22.28 -3.31 1.96
CA PRO A 148 22.63 -2.59 0.73
C PRO A 148 21.60 -1.50 0.45
N VAL A 149 21.91 -0.26 0.86
CA VAL A 149 21.08 0.94 0.66
C VAL A 149 21.96 2.08 0.14
N PRO A 150 21.40 3.06 -0.61
CA PRO A 150 22.21 4.14 -1.16
C PRO A 150 22.70 5.08 -0.06
N PRO A 151 23.99 5.46 -0.03
CA PRO A 151 24.49 6.47 0.87
C PRO A 151 23.97 7.85 0.51
N VAL A 152 23.64 8.61 1.56
CA VAL A 152 23.23 10.01 1.46
C VAL A 152 24.46 10.90 1.51
N TYR A 153 24.56 11.86 0.59
CA TYR A 153 25.66 12.81 0.49
C TYR A 153 25.31 14.18 1.09
N ALA A 154 24.09 14.66 0.85
CA ALA A 154 23.59 15.90 1.42
C ALA A 154 22.07 15.85 1.49
N TRP A 155 21.46 16.57 2.43
CA TRP A 155 20.01 16.60 2.57
C TRP A 155 19.56 17.84 3.34
N SER A 156 18.30 18.22 3.19
CA SER A 156 17.64 19.21 4.02
C SER A 156 16.17 18.86 4.16
N SER A 157 15.69 18.81 5.39
CA SER A 157 14.29 18.56 5.76
C SER A 157 13.48 19.85 5.94
N LYS A 158 14.06 21.01 5.64
CA LYS A 158 13.42 22.33 5.77
C LYS A 158 13.46 23.04 4.43
N SER A 159 12.41 23.77 4.06
CA SER A 159 12.38 24.60 2.86
C SER A 159 13.25 25.84 2.96
N GLU A 160 13.61 26.26 4.18
CA GLU A 160 14.42 27.45 4.48
C GLU A 160 15.91 27.18 4.21
N ASN A 161 16.24 26.85 2.97
CA ASN A 161 17.59 26.64 2.48
C ASN A 161 17.75 27.25 1.07
N THR A 162 18.95 27.22 0.50
CA THR A 162 19.24 27.89 -0.80
C THR A 162 18.52 27.27 -2.00
N VAL A 163 18.11 25.99 -1.91
CA VAL A 163 17.27 25.28 -2.89
C VAL A 163 15.82 25.73 -2.79
N GLY A 164 15.36 26.17 -1.62
CA GLY A 164 13.98 26.58 -1.38
C GLY A 164 12.98 25.41 -1.29
N ALA A 165 13.48 24.19 -1.13
CA ALA A 165 12.68 22.96 -0.98
C ALA A 165 13.44 21.95 -0.12
N GLU A 166 12.71 21.00 0.47
CA GLU A 166 13.32 19.80 1.05
C GLU A 166 14.00 18.97 -0.05
N TYR A 167 15.10 18.30 0.28
CA TYR A 167 15.80 17.44 -0.67
C TYR A 167 16.65 16.38 0.01
N ILE A 168 16.95 15.30 -0.72
CA ILE A 168 17.98 14.31 -0.40
C ILE A 168 18.83 14.09 -1.65
N VAL A 169 20.14 14.34 -1.56
CA VAL A 169 21.15 13.97 -2.56
C VAL A 169 21.83 12.70 -2.09
N MET A 170 21.82 11.66 -2.93
CA MET A 170 22.32 10.33 -2.58
C MET A 170 22.94 9.63 -3.80
N GLU A 171 23.60 8.50 -3.55
CA GLU A 171 24.16 7.65 -4.59
C GLU A 171 23.09 7.14 -5.56
N LYS A 172 23.46 7.04 -6.84
CA LYS A 172 22.68 6.28 -7.81
C LYS A 172 22.86 4.78 -7.52
N ALA A 173 21.76 4.11 -7.20
CA ALA A 173 21.77 2.71 -6.83
C ALA A 173 22.55 1.84 -7.86
N PRO A 174 23.52 1.01 -7.41
CA PRO A 174 24.31 0.17 -8.29
C PRO A 174 23.48 -0.97 -8.87
N GLY A 175 23.80 -1.39 -10.10
CA GLY A 175 23.10 -2.46 -10.81
C GLY A 175 21.92 -1.94 -11.63
N GLN A 176 20.95 -2.83 -11.91
CA GLN A 176 19.75 -2.50 -12.67
C GLN A 176 18.47 -2.80 -11.87
N PRO A 177 17.39 -2.01 -12.04
CA PRO A 177 16.10 -2.32 -11.44
C PRO A 177 15.63 -3.73 -11.80
N LEU A 178 15.13 -4.47 -10.80
CA LEU A 178 14.64 -5.84 -10.98
C LEU A 178 13.46 -5.87 -11.97
N GLU A 179 12.65 -4.82 -12.02
CA GLU A 179 11.55 -4.69 -13.00
C GLU A 179 12.02 -4.88 -14.46
N ASN A 180 13.23 -4.42 -14.82
CA ASN A 180 13.77 -4.55 -16.17
C ASN A 180 14.18 -6.00 -16.50
N ARG A 181 14.47 -6.80 -15.46
CA ARG A 181 14.86 -8.21 -15.58
C ARG A 181 13.71 -9.17 -15.28
N TRP A 182 12.57 -8.67 -14.80
CA TRP A 182 11.49 -9.48 -14.22
C TRP A 182 11.06 -10.65 -15.10
N PHE A 183 10.73 -10.35 -16.35
CA PHE A 183 10.25 -11.34 -17.30
C PHE A 183 11.38 -12.24 -17.86
N THR A 184 12.64 -11.85 -17.71
CA THR A 184 13.82 -12.55 -18.24
C THR A 184 14.61 -13.35 -17.20
N LEU A 185 14.16 -13.39 -15.94
CA LEU A 185 14.81 -14.18 -14.89
C LEU A 185 14.80 -15.69 -15.20
N SER A 186 16.00 -16.24 -15.37
CA SER A 186 16.23 -17.68 -15.44
C SER A 186 15.98 -18.37 -14.09
N PRO A 187 15.76 -19.71 -14.05
CA PRO A 187 15.58 -20.43 -12.79
C PRO A 187 16.72 -20.23 -11.78
N LYS A 188 17.97 -20.21 -12.25
CA LYS A 188 19.15 -20.00 -11.39
C LYS A 188 19.20 -18.58 -10.82
N GLU A 189 18.82 -17.58 -11.61
CA GLU A 189 18.73 -16.19 -11.16
C GLU A 189 17.63 -15.98 -10.12
N ARG A 190 16.47 -16.64 -10.28
CA ARG A 190 15.40 -16.61 -9.26
C ARG A 190 15.89 -17.12 -7.91
N VAL A 191 16.66 -18.20 -7.89
CA VAL A 191 17.26 -18.73 -6.65
C VAL A 191 18.21 -17.72 -6.01
N ARG A 192 19.12 -17.11 -6.77
CA ARG A 192 20.06 -16.10 -6.25
C ARG A 192 19.37 -14.84 -5.74
N LEU A 193 18.37 -14.35 -6.48
CA LEU A 193 17.56 -13.20 -6.09
C LEU A 193 16.87 -13.45 -4.74
N VAL A 194 16.15 -14.56 -4.61
CA VAL A 194 15.41 -14.87 -3.39
C VAL A 194 16.37 -15.10 -2.22
N THR A 195 17.48 -15.83 -2.45
CA THR A 195 18.46 -16.12 -1.39
C THR A 195 19.09 -14.83 -0.86
N SER A 196 19.56 -13.95 -1.75
CA SER A 196 20.15 -12.67 -1.36
C SER A 196 19.15 -11.74 -0.68
N TYR A 197 17.89 -11.71 -1.13
CA TYR A 197 16.84 -10.97 -0.45
C TYR A 197 16.53 -11.49 0.96
N VAL A 198 16.39 -12.82 1.12
CA VAL A 198 16.14 -13.44 2.43
C VAL A 198 17.28 -13.15 3.41
N GLU A 199 18.52 -13.08 2.94
CA GLU A 199 19.65 -12.66 3.78
C GLU A 199 19.47 -11.23 4.29
N VAL A 200 19.06 -10.30 3.42
CA VAL A 200 18.77 -8.91 3.80
C VAL A 200 17.64 -8.86 4.82
N GLU A 201 16.51 -9.52 4.55
CA GLU A 201 15.35 -9.52 5.47
C GLU A 201 15.69 -10.13 6.83
N ARG A 202 16.45 -11.23 6.85
CA ARG A 202 16.95 -11.84 8.09
C ARG A 202 17.77 -10.84 8.91
N LYS A 203 18.67 -10.07 8.28
CA LYS A 203 19.45 -9.03 8.97
C LYS A 203 18.54 -7.97 9.57
N LEU A 204 17.54 -7.48 8.82
CA LEU A 204 16.55 -6.50 9.31
C LEU A 204 15.78 -7.02 10.53
N PHE A 205 15.36 -8.28 10.51
CA PHE A 205 14.57 -8.88 11.60
C PHE A 205 15.40 -9.20 12.85
N CYS A 206 16.73 -9.21 12.73
CA CYS A 206 17.69 -9.42 13.82
C CYS A 206 18.22 -8.11 14.43
N LEU A 207 17.81 -6.94 13.93
CA LEU A 207 18.23 -5.66 14.51
C LEU A 207 17.73 -5.56 15.97
N PRO A 208 18.59 -5.20 16.95
CA PRO A 208 18.24 -5.25 18.37
C PRO A 208 17.47 -4.01 18.85
N ILE A 209 16.51 -3.53 18.03
CA ILE A 209 15.71 -2.34 18.33
C ILE A 209 14.70 -2.63 19.46
N ASP A 210 14.57 -1.73 20.45
CA ASP A 210 13.69 -1.89 21.64
C ASP A 210 12.57 -0.83 21.73
N ALA A 211 12.14 -0.25 20.62
CA ALA A 211 11.02 0.70 20.57
C ALA A 211 10.27 0.66 19.23
N TYR A 212 9.01 1.13 19.23
CA TYR A 212 8.16 1.24 18.05
C TYR A 212 8.00 2.70 17.64
N GLY A 213 7.92 2.94 16.33
CA GLY A 213 7.93 4.28 15.74
C GLY A 213 8.79 4.32 14.49
N SER A 214 9.57 5.37 14.30
CA SER A 214 10.49 5.50 13.16
C SER A 214 11.88 5.97 13.61
N LEU A 215 12.92 5.69 12.84
CA LEU A 215 14.30 6.06 13.19
C LEU A 215 14.58 7.52 12.87
N TYR A 216 15.37 8.18 13.72
CA TYR A 216 15.83 9.56 13.54
C TYR A 216 17.28 9.71 14.05
N TYR A 217 17.95 10.77 13.60
CA TYR A 217 19.14 11.24 14.31
C TYR A 217 18.75 11.85 15.66
N LYS A 218 19.48 11.48 16.70
CA LYS A 218 19.21 11.88 18.09
C LYS A 218 19.28 13.39 18.29
N GLU A 219 20.15 14.07 17.54
CA GLU A 219 20.35 15.52 17.61
C GLU A 219 19.23 16.32 16.92
N ASN A 220 18.52 15.73 15.96
CA ASN A 220 17.50 16.42 15.16
C ASN A 220 16.10 16.35 15.80
N LEU A 221 15.94 15.56 16.86
CA LEU A 221 14.66 15.35 17.52
C LEU A 221 14.69 15.91 18.96
N PRO A 222 13.66 16.60 19.47
CA PRO A 222 13.58 17.00 20.87
C PRO A 222 13.62 15.78 21.83
N THR A 223 14.29 15.90 22.97
CA THR A 223 14.50 14.77 23.93
C THR A 223 13.21 14.06 24.36
N HIS A 224 12.10 14.79 24.52
CA HIS A 224 10.82 14.20 24.93
C HIS A 224 10.16 13.33 23.86
N LEU A 225 10.63 13.40 22.61
CA LEU A 225 10.17 12.57 21.50
C LEU A 225 11.14 11.42 21.20
N GLN A 226 12.16 11.20 22.03
CA GLN A 226 13.18 10.18 21.81
C GLN A 226 12.96 8.97 22.70
N ALA A 227 13.02 7.79 22.10
CA ALA A 227 13.29 6.54 22.77
C ALA A 227 14.67 6.02 22.33
N ASP A 228 15.47 5.56 23.28
CA ASP A 228 16.73 4.90 22.95
C ASP A 228 16.49 3.68 22.06
N ILE A 229 17.31 3.58 21.01
CA ILE A 229 17.17 2.55 19.97
C ILE A 229 17.34 1.14 20.52
N TYR A 230 18.22 0.93 21.50
CA TYR A 230 18.50 -0.37 22.11
C TYR A 230 18.11 -0.40 23.58
N ALA A 231 17.88 -1.60 24.10
CA ALA A 231 17.74 -1.82 25.55
C ALA A 231 19.09 -1.58 26.25
N PRO A 232 19.13 -1.11 27.52
CA PRO A 232 20.36 -0.75 28.23
C PRO A 232 21.45 -1.83 28.26
N GLU A 233 21.06 -3.10 28.27
CA GLU A 233 21.94 -4.27 28.30
C GLU A 233 22.47 -4.71 26.93
N THR A 234 22.00 -4.10 25.84
CA THR A 234 22.40 -4.45 24.47
C THR A 234 23.78 -3.86 24.17
N PRO A 235 24.77 -4.66 23.72
CA PRO A 235 26.06 -4.15 23.31
C PRO A 235 25.92 -3.14 22.14
N ASP A 236 26.52 -1.96 22.30
CA ASP A 236 26.54 -0.91 21.28
C ASP A 236 27.96 -0.65 20.76
N GLU A 237 28.54 -1.66 20.12
CA GLU A 237 29.90 -1.58 19.55
C GLU A 237 30.02 -0.51 18.45
N SER A 238 28.91 -0.23 17.75
CA SER A 238 28.83 0.75 16.67
C SER A 238 28.59 2.20 17.15
N GLY A 239 28.26 2.39 18.44
CA GLY A 239 27.90 3.71 18.98
C GLY A 239 26.58 4.26 18.45
N ASP A 240 25.66 3.40 18.03
CA ASP A 240 24.37 3.79 17.45
C ASP A 240 23.52 4.56 18.45
N THR A 241 23.54 4.21 19.75
CA THR A 241 22.71 4.84 20.79
C THR A 241 23.03 6.33 21.01
N LYS A 242 24.22 6.76 20.57
CA LYS A 242 24.65 8.16 20.57
C LYS A 242 24.15 8.93 19.35
N ARG A 243 23.96 8.24 18.22
CA ARG A 243 23.64 8.85 16.92
C ARG A 243 22.15 8.77 16.58
N PHE A 244 21.49 7.67 16.94
CA PHE A 244 20.14 7.34 16.52
C PHE A 244 19.19 7.16 17.71
N CYS A 245 17.92 7.47 17.48
CA CYS A 245 16.82 7.16 18.39
C CYS A 245 15.60 6.70 17.60
N VAL A 246 14.66 6.05 18.28
CA VAL A 246 13.30 5.84 17.77
C VAL A 246 12.46 7.03 18.21
N GLY A 247 11.75 7.64 17.26
CA GLY A 247 10.88 8.79 17.48
C GLY A 247 9.47 8.57 16.94
N PRO A 248 8.71 9.65 16.74
CA PRO A 248 7.35 9.59 16.23
C PRO A 248 7.26 8.84 14.90
N ILE A 249 6.20 8.05 14.72
CA ILE A 249 5.98 7.26 13.51
C ILE A 249 5.79 8.17 12.29
N VAL A 250 6.47 7.87 11.18
CA VAL A 250 6.31 8.59 9.90
C VAL A 250 5.31 7.94 8.95
N ASP A 251 4.56 6.93 9.38
CA ASP A 251 3.51 6.29 8.58
C ASP A 251 2.52 7.36 8.08
N TYR A 252 2.39 7.48 6.76
CA TYR A 252 1.50 8.41 6.08
C TYR A 252 0.06 8.41 6.66
N MET A 253 -0.43 7.25 7.10
CA MET A 253 -1.76 7.11 7.68
C MET A 253 -1.96 7.90 8.98
N PHE A 254 -0.90 8.16 9.75
CA PHE A 254 -0.95 8.98 10.96
C PHE A 254 -1.07 10.49 10.70
N TRP A 255 -0.77 10.94 9.48
CA TRP A 255 -0.57 12.36 9.19
C TRP A 255 -1.47 12.88 8.09
N ARG A 256 -1.89 12.03 7.15
CA ARG A 256 -2.70 12.41 5.99
C ARG A 256 -3.96 13.23 6.33
N GLY A 257 -4.16 14.29 5.55
CA GLY A 257 -5.33 15.17 5.65
C GLY A 257 -5.38 15.90 6.99
N LYS A 258 -6.57 16.01 7.59
CA LYS A 258 -6.76 16.72 8.86
C LYS A 258 -6.13 16.03 10.08
N ARG A 259 -5.51 14.85 9.93
CA ARG A 259 -4.81 14.15 11.03
C ARG A 259 -3.56 14.90 11.48
N ASP A 260 -2.86 15.57 10.57
CA ASP A 260 -1.69 16.40 10.86
C ASP A 260 -1.98 17.46 11.94
N GLY A 261 -3.15 18.11 11.85
CA GLY A 261 -3.59 19.13 12.81
C GLY A 261 -4.20 18.60 14.11
N LEU A 262 -4.22 17.28 14.33
CA LEU A 262 -4.70 16.69 15.59
C LEU A 262 -3.54 16.39 16.54
N GLU A 263 -3.75 16.69 17.82
CA GLU A 263 -2.91 16.21 18.91
C GLU A 263 -3.20 14.71 19.11
N LEU A 264 -2.37 13.89 18.47
CA LEU A 264 -2.45 12.43 18.50
C LEU A 264 -1.18 11.88 19.12
N ASP A 265 -1.32 10.75 19.82
CA ASP A 265 -0.18 9.92 20.17
C ASP A 265 0.43 9.32 18.91
N ARG A 266 1.68 9.71 18.62
CA ARG A 266 2.45 9.25 17.45
C ARG A 266 3.72 8.50 17.88
N GLY A 267 3.81 8.15 19.16
CA GLY A 267 4.99 7.53 19.74
C GLY A 267 6.13 8.53 19.99
N PRO A 268 7.34 8.04 20.26
CA PRO A 268 7.74 6.62 20.23
C PRO A 268 7.08 5.80 21.35
N TRP A 269 6.90 4.49 21.11
CA TRP A 269 6.29 3.59 22.09
C TRP A 269 7.27 2.53 22.60
N ARG A 270 7.15 2.16 23.87
CA ARG A 270 7.86 1.01 24.48
C ARG A 270 6.95 -0.20 24.69
N ASP A 271 5.65 0.03 24.83
CA ASP A 271 4.65 -1.02 24.85
C ASP A 271 3.95 -1.09 23.48
N PRO A 272 3.99 -2.23 22.77
CA PRO A 272 3.32 -2.34 21.49
C PRO A 272 1.79 -2.18 21.59
N HIS A 273 1.19 -2.38 22.76
CA HIS A 273 -0.24 -2.16 22.94
C HIS A 273 -0.61 -0.66 22.90
N ASP A 274 0.33 0.24 23.26
CA ASP A 274 0.14 1.68 23.07
C ASP A 274 0.03 2.02 21.58
N TYR A 275 0.90 1.43 20.75
CA TYR A 275 0.84 1.60 19.30
C TYR A 275 -0.51 1.13 18.71
N LEU A 276 -1.00 -0.04 19.12
CA LEU A 276 -2.31 -0.56 18.69
C LEU A 276 -3.46 0.37 19.11
N ARG A 277 -3.42 0.87 20.34
CA ARG A 277 -4.41 1.84 20.83
C ARG A 277 -4.34 3.16 20.06
N ALA A 278 -3.14 3.63 19.70
CA ALA A 278 -2.95 4.85 18.94
C ALA A 278 -3.60 4.78 17.54
N ILE A 279 -3.56 3.62 16.88
CA ILE A 279 -4.23 3.39 15.58
C ILE A 279 -5.74 3.66 15.68
N GLY A 280 -6.42 3.01 16.64
CA GLY A 280 -7.87 3.17 16.81
C GLY A 280 -8.25 4.55 17.33
N THR A 281 -7.46 5.10 18.25
CA THR A 281 -7.72 6.43 18.84
C THR A 281 -7.63 7.53 17.79
N ARG A 282 -6.63 7.44 16.89
CA ARG A 282 -6.49 8.36 15.75
C ARG A 282 -7.75 8.41 14.90
N GLU A 283 -8.26 7.25 14.47
CA GLU A 283 -9.44 7.20 13.60
C GLU A 283 -10.72 7.61 14.33
N LEU A 284 -10.81 7.31 15.63
CA LEU A 284 -11.94 7.70 16.47
C LEU A 284 -12.01 9.22 16.64
N GLU A 285 -10.89 9.85 17.01
CA GLU A 285 -10.79 11.31 17.15
C GLU A 285 -11.07 12.03 15.83
N TRP A 286 -10.51 11.52 14.72
CA TRP A 286 -10.74 12.10 13.41
C TRP A 286 -12.23 12.00 13.02
N THR A 287 -12.85 10.84 13.22
CA THR A 287 -14.25 10.59 12.85
C THR A 287 -15.20 11.42 13.70
N ARG A 288 -14.97 11.56 15.01
CA ARG A 288 -15.79 12.41 15.88
C ARG A 288 -15.74 13.89 15.50
N ARG A 289 -14.58 14.40 15.06
CA ARG A 289 -14.41 15.82 14.75
C ARG A 289 -14.78 16.19 13.32
N PHE A 290 -14.55 15.29 12.37
CA PHE A 290 -14.65 15.58 10.93
C PHE A 290 -15.50 14.58 10.16
N GLY A 291 -15.98 13.52 10.82
CA GLY A 291 -16.90 12.57 10.23
C GLY A 291 -18.19 13.28 9.82
N THR A 292 -18.64 12.98 8.61
CA THR A 292 -19.91 13.43 8.07
C THR A 292 -20.67 12.20 7.61
N SER A 293 -21.99 12.25 7.72
CA SER A 293 -22.85 11.20 7.21
C SER A 293 -22.58 10.97 5.72
N ARG A 294 -22.55 9.70 5.34
CA ARG A 294 -22.29 9.28 3.96
C ARG A 294 -23.56 8.71 3.39
N GLN A 295 -24.02 9.28 2.30
CA GLN A 295 -25.07 8.67 1.51
C GLN A 295 -24.56 7.33 0.98
N ASN A 296 -25.42 6.32 1.04
CA ASN A 296 -25.13 5.08 0.37
C ASN A 296 -25.03 5.31 -1.14
N SER A 297 -23.82 5.21 -1.66
CA SER A 297 -23.57 5.18 -3.10
C SER A 297 -22.52 4.14 -3.44
N PHE A 298 -22.64 3.58 -4.64
CA PHE A 298 -21.61 2.78 -5.29
C PHE A 298 -20.25 3.48 -5.23
N PRO A 299 -19.09 2.82 -5.24
CA PRO A 299 -18.86 1.38 -5.25
C PRO A 299 -18.93 0.70 -3.90
N HIS A 300 -18.78 1.44 -2.81
CA HIS A 300 -18.40 0.79 -1.55
C HIS A 300 -19.55 0.52 -0.62
N ASN A 301 -20.74 1.11 -0.76
CA ASN A 301 -21.78 0.92 0.27
C ASN A 301 -23.16 0.57 -0.25
N THR A 302 -23.39 0.33 -1.56
CA THR A 302 -24.74 0.14 -2.17
C THR A 302 -25.63 -0.84 -1.44
N MET A 303 -25.03 -1.78 -0.70
CA MET A 303 -25.70 -2.83 0.03
C MET A 303 -26.19 -2.40 1.44
N LEU A 304 -25.90 -1.18 1.88
CA LEU A 304 -26.30 -0.61 3.18
C LEU A 304 -27.35 0.49 3.00
N ASP A 305 -28.62 0.19 3.24
CA ASP A 305 -29.70 1.16 2.98
C ASP A 305 -29.55 2.48 3.75
N GLY A 306 -29.77 3.59 3.05
CA GLY A 306 -29.90 4.93 3.63
C GLY A 306 -28.60 5.70 3.87
N GLU A 307 -28.71 6.68 4.76
CA GLU A 307 -27.59 7.52 5.17
C GLU A 307 -26.80 6.82 6.28
N ILE A 308 -25.51 6.59 6.06
CA ILE A 308 -24.63 5.93 7.01
C ILE A 308 -24.00 7.00 7.89
N SER A 309 -24.37 7.00 9.16
CA SER A 309 -23.85 7.96 10.12
C SER A 309 -22.45 7.57 10.62
N PRO A 310 -21.57 8.55 10.88
CA PRO A 310 -20.21 8.28 11.38
C PRO A 310 -20.21 7.60 12.76
N GLU A 311 -21.29 7.73 13.55
CA GLU A 311 -21.45 7.11 14.86
C GLU A 311 -21.35 5.57 14.79
N LEU A 312 -21.87 4.95 13.73
CA LEU A 312 -21.73 3.51 13.50
C LEU A 312 -20.26 3.08 13.41
N TYR A 313 -19.42 3.92 12.80
CA TYR A 313 -17.99 3.64 12.69
C TYR A 313 -17.27 3.89 14.01
N THR A 314 -17.65 4.93 14.76
CA THR A 314 -17.07 5.17 16.08
C THR A 314 -17.37 4.05 17.06
N ASP A 315 -18.57 3.46 17.02
CA ASP A 315 -18.92 2.30 17.85
C ASP A 315 -18.04 1.07 17.55
N LEU A 316 -17.73 0.85 16.27
CA LEU A 316 -16.81 -0.23 15.86
C LEU A 316 -15.37 0.04 16.32
N LEU A 317 -14.92 1.30 16.25
CA LEU A 317 -13.60 1.70 16.74
C LEU A 317 -13.48 1.56 18.26
N GLU A 318 -14.53 1.86 19.02
CA GLU A 318 -14.56 1.63 20.47
C GLU A 318 -14.46 0.14 20.81
N LYS A 319 -15.15 -0.73 20.06
CA LYS A 319 -14.98 -2.19 20.18
C LYS A 319 -13.54 -2.63 19.87
N TYR A 320 -12.92 -2.09 18.83
CA TYR A 320 -11.52 -2.34 18.54
C TYR A 320 -10.60 -1.90 19.69
N LEU A 321 -10.82 -0.70 20.24
CA LEU A 321 -10.02 -0.17 21.35
C LEU A 321 -10.11 -1.07 22.59
N ALA A 322 -11.30 -1.60 22.90
CA ALA A 322 -11.48 -2.57 23.98
C ALA A 322 -10.69 -3.88 23.75
N LEU A 323 -10.53 -4.29 22.49
CA LEU A 323 -9.79 -5.51 22.12
C LEU A 323 -8.28 -5.28 21.98
N SER A 324 -7.83 -4.05 21.74
CA SER A 324 -6.43 -3.72 21.41
C SER A 324 -5.41 -4.29 22.41
N ALA A 325 -5.77 -4.33 23.71
CA ALA A 325 -4.96 -4.89 24.79
C ALA A 325 -4.79 -6.42 24.76
N TYR A 326 -5.48 -7.12 23.87
CA TYR A 326 -5.49 -8.59 23.76
C TYR A 326 -5.02 -9.10 22.39
N LEU A 327 -4.81 -8.22 21.42
CA LEU A 327 -4.37 -8.60 20.06
C LEU A 327 -2.91 -9.06 20.03
N LEU A 328 -2.12 -8.63 21.01
CA LEU A 328 -0.74 -9.05 21.24
C LEU A 328 -0.58 -9.81 22.55
N PRO A 329 0.49 -10.62 22.69
CA PRO A 329 0.84 -11.26 23.95
C PRO A 329 1.15 -10.22 25.05
N LYS A 330 0.70 -10.48 26.29
CA LYS A 330 0.92 -9.56 27.42
C LYS A 330 2.38 -9.44 27.88
N SER A 331 3.21 -10.45 27.60
CA SER A 331 4.62 -10.45 28.03
C SER A 331 5.45 -9.57 27.10
N LYS A 332 6.14 -8.56 27.66
CA LYS A 332 7.01 -7.64 26.89
C LYS A 332 8.05 -8.41 26.06
N GLY A 333 8.69 -9.43 26.64
CA GLY A 333 9.72 -10.23 25.98
C GLY A 333 9.20 -11.31 25.02
N HIS A 334 7.89 -11.36 24.74
CA HIS A 334 7.35 -12.34 23.82
C HIS A 334 7.82 -12.06 22.38
N LEU A 335 8.17 -13.10 21.63
CA LEU A 335 8.67 -13.01 20.25
C LEU A 335 7.82 -12.10 19.34
N LEU A 336 6.51 -12.29 19.35
CA LEU A 336 5.54 -11.49 18.56
C LEU A 336 5.54 -9.98 18.86
N ASN A 337 6.00 -9.58 20.05
CA ASN A 337 6.11 -8.18 20.42
C ASN A 337 7.41 -7.57 19.94
N ARG A 338 8.42 -8.35 19.54
CA ARG A 338 9.74 -7.81 19.18
C ARG A 338 9.63 -6.68 18.14
N PRO A 339 10.17 -5.48 18.43
CA PRO A 339 10.25 -4.42 17.42
C PRO A 339 11.04 -4.90 16.20
N THR A 340 10.43 -4.78 15.03
CA THR A 340 10.92 -5.35 13.78
C THR A 340 10.79 -4.30 12.69
N LEU A 341 11.90 -4.01 12.02
CA LEU A 341 11.95 -3.12 10.87
C LEU A 341 11.80 -3.96 9.60
N ARG A 342 10.97 -3.50 8.66
CA ARG A 342 10.80 -4.09 7.33
C ARG A 342 10.66 -2.97 6.31
N HIS A 343 11.06 -3.25 5.07
CA HIS A 343 10.89 -2.31 3.97
C HIS A 343 9.39 -1.96 3.76
N PRO A 344 9.02 -0.68 3.67
CA PRO A 344 7.61 -0.26 3.64
C PRO A 344 6.90 -0.53 2.30
N ASP A 345 7.62 -0.47 1.17
CA ASP A 345 7.06 -0.68 -0.17
C ASP A 345 7.97 -1.54 -1.06
N LEU A 346 8.09 -2.83 -0.75
CA LEU A 346 8.96 -3.70 -1.53
C LEU A 346 8.28 -4.17 -2.82
N ASN A 347 8.73 -3.62 -3.95
CA ASN A 347 8.32 -4.02 -5.29
C ASN A 347 9.54 -4.11 -6.23
N PRO A 348 9.42 -4.71 -7.43
CA PRO A 348 10.55 -4.86 -8.36
C PRO A 348 11.24 -3.56 -8.78
N GLY A 349 10.57 -2.41 -8.73
CA GLY A 349 11.18 -1.11 -9.04
C GLY A 349 12.09 -0.59 -7.92
N ASN A 350 11.89 -1.06 -6.68
CA ASN A 350 12.66 -0.66 -5.50
C ASN A 350 13.83 -1.60 -5.17
N ILE A 351 14.00 -2.67 -5.96
CA ILE A 351 15.12 -3.62 -5.82
C ILE A 351 16.04 -3.49 -7.03
N PHE A 352 17.31 -3.23 -6.77
CA PHE A 352 18.37 -3.27 -7.77
C PHE A 352 19.15 -4.56 -7.64
N VAL A 353 19.56 -5.10 -8.77
CA VAL A 353 20.31 -6.35 -8.84
C VAL A 353 21.60 -6.22 -9.63
N SER A 354 22.59 -7.03 -9.23
CA SER A 354 23.83 -7.24 -9.99
C SER A 354 23.57 -8.00 -11.30
N ASP A 355 24.62 -8.19 -12.11
CA ASP A 355 24.57 -9.00 -13.33
C ASP A 355 24.20 -10.47 -13.05
N GLU A 356 24.56 -10.98 -11.86
CA GLU A 356 24.20 -12.31 -11.37
C GLU A 356 22.77 -12.39 -10.81
N CYS A 357 22.03 -11.28 -10.76
CA CYS A 357 20.70 -11.17 -10.13
C CYS A 357 20.70 -11.38 -8.61
N GLU A 358 21.75 -10.94 -7.92
CA GLU A 358 21.76 -10.78 -6.47
C GLU A 358 21.36 -9.35 -6.09
N VAL A 359 20.72 -9.15 -4.94
CA VAL A 359 20.34 -7.81 -4.48
C VAL A 359 21.59 -6.94 -4.29
N SER A 360 21.72 -5.89 -5.09
CA SER A 360 22.83 -4.93 -5.03
C SER A 360 22.49 -3.67 -4.24
N CYS A 361 21.21 -3.27 -4.24
CA CYS A 361 20.71 -2.11 -3.51
C CYS A 361 19.18 -2.18 -3.36
N ILE A 362 18.66 -1.72 -2.23
CA ILE A 362 17.22 -1.49 -2.01
C ILE A 362 17.02 -0.01 -1.75
N ILE A 363 16.11 0.60 -2.50
CA ILE A 363 15.79 2.03 -2.43
C ILE A 363 14.38 2.26 -1.91
N ASP A 364 14.04 3.53 -1.65
CA ASP A 364 12.71 3.97 -1.23
C ASP A 364 12.30 3.51 0.18
N TRP A 365 13.15 3.88 1.16
CA TRP A 365 12.92 3.65 2.59
C TRP A 365 12.08 4.76 3.25
N GLN A 366 11.42 5.61 2.46
CA GLN A 366 10.51 6.63 2.97
C GLN A 366 9.33 5.98 3.71
N HIS A 367 8.87 6.60 4.80
CA HIS A 367 7.82 6.06 5.67
C HIS A 367 8.16 4.73 6.38
N THR A 368 9.45 4.37 6.51
CA THR A 368 9.84 3.18 7.27
C THR A 368 9.40 3.27 8.73
N THR A 369 8.82 2.18 9.23
CA THR A 369 8.35 2.05 10.61
C THR A 369 8.86 0.78 11.26
N ILE A 370 9.11 0.84 12.57
CA ILE A 370 9.42 -0.30 13.41
C ILE A 370 8.14 -0.74 14.09
N LEU A 371 7.71 -1.98 13.82
CA LEU A 371 6.44 -2.54 14.26
C LEU A 371 6.66 -3.81 15.09
N PRO A 372 5.69 -4.25 15.90
CA PRO A 372 5.73 -5.59 16.49
C PRO A 372 5.91 -6.66 15.42
N LEU A 373 6.69 -7.71 15.69
CA LEU A 373 6.92 -8.82 14.74
C LEU A 373 5.60 -9.41 14.24
N LEU A 374 4.54 -9.45 15.06
CA LEU A 374 3.21 -9.86 14.61
C LEU A 374 2.70 -9.06 13.41
N LEU A 375 2.99 -7.76 13.32
CA LEU A 375 2.56 -6.91 12.21
C LEU A 375 3.58 -6.89 11.06
N ALA A 376 4.87 -7.02 11.37
CA ALA A 376 5.93 -7.09 10.35
C ALA A 376 5.97 -8.46 9.63
N ALA A 377 5.51 -9.53 10.28
CA ALA A 377 5.51 -10.89 9.72
C ALA A 377 4.51 -11.03 8.57
N GLY A 378 4.97 -11.56 7.45
CA GLY A 378 4.16 -11.82 6.26
C GLY A 378 5.06 -12.02 5.06
N ASN A 379 4.50 -12.10 3.87
CA ASN A 379 5.29 -12.13 2.64
C ASN A 379 5.22 -10.73 2.00
N PRO A 380 6.34 -10.17 1.50
CA PRO A 380 6.26 -8.96 0.69
C PRO A 380 5.45 -9.26 -0.57
N ALA A 381 4.78 -8.26 -1.16
CA ALA A 381 3.96 -8.44 -2.36
C ALA A 381 4.72 -9.14 -3.52
N LEU A 382 6.03 -8.93 -3.59
CA LEU A 382 6.94 -9.60 -4.52
C LEU A 382 6.97 -11.13 -4.39
N PHE A 383 6.89 -11.64 -3.15
CA PHE A 383 6.98 -13.06 -2.80
C PHE A 383 5.66 -13.58 -2.24
N ASP A 384 4.55 -12.87 -2.42
CA ASP A 384 3.27 -13.33 -1.93
C ASP A 384 2.71 -14.47 -2.79
N ASN A 385 1.88 -15.32 -2.18
CA ASN A 385 1.23 -16.41 -2.91
C ASN A 385 0.30 -15.80 -3.96
N PRO A 386 0.45 -16.07 -5.26
CA PRO A 386 -0.47 -15.52 -6.26
C PRO A 386 -1.84 -16.21 -6.28
N ASP A 387 -1.98 -17.37 -5.61
CA ASP A 387 -3.20 -18.17 -5.63
C ASP A 387 -4.19 -17.81 -4.49
N PRO A 388 -5.50 -18.05 -4.68
CA PRO A 388 -6.53 -17.81 -3.64
C PRO A 388 -6.30 -18.61 -2.36
N THR A 389 -5.71 -19.79 -2.49
CA THR A 389 -5.38 -20.67 -1.38
C THR A 389 -3.91 -21.02 -1.40
N PRO A 390 -3.21 -20.97 -0.26
CA PRO A 390 -1.85 -21.48 -0.16
C PRO A 390 -1.76 -22.96 -0.58
N PRO A 391 -0.63 -23.38 -1.16
CA PRO A 391 -0.37 -24.79 -1.45
C PRO A 391 -0.52 -25.65 -0.19
N LYS A 392 -1.11 -26.85 -0.33
CA LYS A 392 -1.28 -27.80 0.80
C LYS A 392 0.01 -28.55 1.12
N ASP A 393 0.91 -28.64 0.16
CA ASP A 393 2.21 -29.30 0.25
C ASP A 393 3.34 -28.36 -0.18
N TYR A 394 4.57 -28.84 -0.03
CA TYR A 394 5.78 -28.15 -0.49
C TYR A 394 6.18 -28.63 -1.88
N ALA A 395 5.21 -28.97 -2.74
CA ALA A 395 5.52 -29.37 -4.11
C ALA A 395 6.05 -28.17 -4.91
N SER A 396 7.11 -28.40 -5.68
CA SER A 396 7.63 -27.37 -6.57
C SER A 396 6.57 -26.99 -7.61
N PRO A 397 6.31 -25.69 -7.84
CA PRO A 397 5.36 -25.25 -8.85
C PRO A 397 5.74 -25.73 -10.26
N SER A 398 4.76 -26.25 -10.99
CA SER A 398 4.87 -26.65 -12.40
C SER A 398 4.02 -25.75 -13.30
N LEU A 399 4.35 -25.74 -14.59
CA LEU A 399 3.48 -25.19 -15.63
C LEU A 399 2.23 -26.08 -15.79
N PRO A 400 1.11 -25.53 -16.29
CA PRO A 400 -0.09 -26.31 -16.50
C PRO A 400 0.13 -27.41 -17.55
N GLU A 401 -0.52 -28.56 -17.39
CA GLU A 401 -0.32 -29.74 -18.27
C GLU A 401 -0.61 -29.42 -19.75
N ASN A 402 -1.57 -28.54 -20.02
CA ASN A 402 -1.95 -28.10 -21.35
C ASN A 402 -1.06 -26.98 -21.93
N TYR A 403 0.05 -26.60 -21.26
CA TYR A 403 0.90 -25.48 -21.67
C TYR A 403 1.32 -25.52 -23.14
N ALA A 404 1.69 -26.71 -23.66
CA ALA A 404 2.11 -26.86 -25.06
C ALA A 404 1.02 -26.39 -26.05
N SER A 405 -0.25 -26.58 -25.70
CA SER A 405 -1.43 -26.24 -26.51
C SER A 405 -1.92 -24.80 -26.37
N LEU A 406 -1.41 -24.06 -25.38
CA LEU A 406 -1.80 -22.67 -25.15
C LEU A 406 -1.31 -21.74 -26.27
N ASN A 407 -2.09 -20.69 -26.54
CA ASN A 407 -1.67 -19.60 -27.43
C ASN A 407 -0.60 -18.71 -26.77
N ALA A 408 -0.03 -17.77 -27.52
CA ALA A 408 1.09 -16.95 -27.03
C ALA A 408 0.74 -16.12 -25.78
N GLU A 409 -0.45 -15.52 -25.74
CA GLU A 409 -0.92 -14.70 -24.62
C GLU A 409 -1.23 -15.54 -23.37
N GLU A 410 -1.84 -16.71 -23.57
CA GLU A 410 -2.08 -17.68 -22.51
C GLU A 410 -0.77 -18.24 -21.93
N LYS A 411 0.24 -18.47 -22.79
CA LYS A 411 1.59 -18.90 -22.36
C LYS A 411 2.26 -17.82 -21.53
N GLU A 412 2.21 -16.57 -21.95
CA GLU A 412 2.76 -15.45 -21.19
C GLU A 412 2.15 -15.34 -19.79
N TYR A 413 0.82 -15.48 -19.70
CA TYR A 413 0.11 -15.52 -18.42
C TYR A 413 0.53 -16.72 -17.56
N ALA A 414 0.60 -17.91 -18.16
CA ALA A 414 1.04 -19.12 -17.46
C ALA A 414 2.49 -19.00 -16.95
N ASP A 415 3.37 -18.39 -17.74
CA ASP A 415 4.78 -18.15 -17.39
C ASP A 415 4.92 -17.13 -16.25
N GLU A 416 4.13 -16.05 -16.26
CA GLU A 416 4.09 -15.09 -15.15
C GLU A 416 3.54 -15.71 -13.87
N LEU A 417 2.43 -16.45 -13.95
CA LEU A 417 1.88 -17.14 -12.80
C LEU A 417 2.86 -18.17 -12.23
N HIS A 418 3.53 -18.94 -13.10
CA HIS A 418 4.59 -19.88 -12.69
C HIS A 418 5.76 -19.17 -12.03
N ARG A 419 6.23 -18.04 -12.59
CA ARG A 419 7.30 -17.22 -12.02
C ARG A 419 6.93 -16.75 -10.60
N ARG A 420 5.73 -16.19 -10.41
CA ARG A 420 5.27 -15.72 -9.10
C ARG A 420 5.14 -16.86 -8.08
N ARG A 421 4.55 -17.99 -8.48
CA ARG A 421 4.48 -19.21 -7.64
C ARG A 421 5.87 -19.70 -7.25
N MET A 422 6.81 -19.70 -8.19
CA MET A 422 8.19 -20.12 -7.93
C MET A 422 8.91 -19.19 -6.96
N LEU A 423 8.72 -17.87 -7.08
CA LEU A 423 9.30 -16.91 -6.15
C LEU A 423 8.72 -17.04 -4.73
N PHE A 424 7.40 -17.20 -4.59
CA PHE A 424 6.76 -17.52 -3.32
C PHE A 424 7.31 -18.82 -2.73
N TYR A 425 7.38 -19.89 -3.53
CA TYR A 425 7.90 -21.20 -3.11
C TYR A 425 9.35 -21.12 -2.60
N LEU A 426 10.24 -20.50 -3.37
CA LEU A 426 11.64 -20.31 -2.99
C LEU A 426 11.76 -19.45 -1.72
N TYR A 427 10.96 -18.40 -1.61
CA TYR A 427 10.96 -17.50 -0.45
C TYR A 427 10.55 -18.27 0.81
N MET A 428 9.47 -19.04 0.75
CA MET A 428 9.02 -19.86 1.88
C MET A 428 10.08 -20.87 2.34
N ILE A 429 10.83 -21.47 1.41
CA ILE A 429 11.90 -22.42 1.74
C ILE A 429 13.09 -21.72 2.40
N PHE A 430 13.67 -20.71 1.75
CA PHE A 430 14.87 -20.06 2.25
C PHE A 430 14.59 -19.26 3.51
N ASN A 431 13.50 -18.50 3.54
CA ASN A 431 13.11 -17.75 4.72
C ASN A 431 12.72 -18.67 5.88
N GLY A 432 12.02 -19.78 5.60
CA GLY A 432 11.69 -20.77 6.63
C GLY A 432 12.93 -21.44 7.24
N LYS A 433 13.99 -21.62 6.46
CA LYS A 433 15.27 -22.18 6.91
C LYS A 433 16.07 -21.16 7.73
N ASP A 434 16.21 -19.94 7.21
CA ASP A 434 17.21 -18.97 7.68
C ASP A 434 16.62 -17.91 8.64
N ASN A 435 15.30 -17.73 8.66
CA ASN A 435 14.59 -16.76 9.51
C ASN A 435 13.53 -17.45 10.40
N LYS A 436 14.03 -18.26 11.35
CA LYS A 436 13.19 -19.13 12.21
C LYS A 436 12.16 -18.36 13.04
N ASP A 437 12.50 -17.17 13.51
CA ASP A 437 11.61 -16.31 14.30
C ASP A 437 10.45 -15.78 13.47
N HIS A 438 10.71 -15.37 12.23
CA HIS A 438 9.65 -14.99 11.30
C HIS A 438 8.76 -16.19 10.97
N LEU A 439 9.33 -17.37 10.73
CA LEU A 439 8.54 -18.60 10.52
C LEU A 439 7.68 -18.95 11.74
N ALA A 440 8.21 -18.78 12.96
CA ALA A 440 7.44 -18.97 14.19
C ALA A 440 6.29 -17.96 14.29
N ALA A 441 6.52 -16.70 13.92
CA ALA A 441 5.46 -15.69 13.85
C ALA A 441 4.39 -16.07 12.82
N LEU A 442 4.76 -16.50 11.61
CA LEU A 442 3.83 -16.94 10.55
C LEU A 442 2.92 -18.11 10.97
N ARG A 443 3.41 -18.97 11.88
CA ARG A 443 2.65 -20.10 12.43
C ARG A 443 1.69 -19.72 13.56
N THR A 444 1.65 -18.44 13.94
CA THR A 444 0.78 -17.96 15.03
C THR A 444 -0.69 -18.16 14.67
N PRO A 445 -1.49 -18.80 15.54
CA PRO A 445 -2.93 -18.90 15.33
C PRO A 445 -3.56 -17.51 15.18
N LEU A 446 -4.43 -17.39 14.18
CA LEU A 446 -5.16 -16.16 13.88
C LEU A 446 -4.28 -14.95 13.51
N LEU A 447 -3.02 -15.16 13.08
CA LEU A 447 -2.11 -14.07 12.67
C LEU A 447 -2.79 -13.11 11.67
N ALA A 448 -3.30 -13.66 10.57
CA ALA A 448 -3.91 -12.88 9.51
C ALA A 448 -5.16 -12.12 9.99
N GLN A 449 -5.97 -12.73 10.86
CA GLN A 449 -7.18 -12.12 11.41
C GLN A 449 -6.83 -10.94 12.33
N ARG A 450 -5.78 -11.09 13.18
CA ARG A 450 -5.29 -10.01 14.05
C ARG A 450 -4.71 -8.86 13.24
N GLN A 451 -3.85 -9.16 12.26
CA GLN A 451 -3.29 -8.17 11.35
C GLN A 451 -4.39 -7.42 10.60
N HIS A 452 -5.35 -8.16 10.05
CA HIS A 452 -6.48 -7.59 9.31
C HIS A 452 -7.33 -6.67 10.19
N LEU A 453 -7.65 -7.07 11.43
CA LEU A 453 -8.39 -6.20 12.35
C LEU A 453 -7.63 -4.90 12.66
N ILE A 454 -6.32 -4.98 12.92
CA ILE A 454 -5.49 -3.80 13.19
C ILE A 454 -5.43 -2.89 11.95
N GLU A 455 -5.25 -3.47 10.76
CA GLU A 455 -5.27 -2.72 9.50
C GLU A 455 -6.62 -2.02 9.28
N ARG A 456 -7.75 -2.73 9.42
CA ARG A 456 -9.09 -2.17 9.19
C ARG A 456 -9.46 -1.09 10.21
N ALA A 457 -8.99 -1.21 11.46
CA ALA A 457 -9.20 -0.19 12.49
C ALA A 457 -8.40 1.10 12.22
N GLY A 458 -7.32 1.00 11.42
CA GLY A 458 -6.53 2.14 10.97
C GLY A 458 -7.05 2.80 9.69
N MET A 459 -8.16 2.33 9.13
CA MET A 459 -8.70 2.90 7.89
C MET A 459 -9.49 4.19 8.16
N PRO A 460 -9.50 5.14 7.20
CA PRO A 460 -10.28 6.36 7.32
C PRO A 460 -11.79 6.10 7.25
N TRP A 461 -12.59 6.96 7.89
CA TRP A 461 -14.03 7.00 7.65
C TRP A 461 -14.36 7.36 6.19
N THR A 462 -14.98 6.41 5.49
CA THR A 462 -15.43 6.55 4.08
C THR A 462 -16.90 6.18 3.88
N GLY A 463 -17.64 5.92 4.96
CA GLY A 463 -18.98 5.31 4.89
C GLY A 463 -18.95 3.79 4.98
N ASN A 464 -17.78 3.15 4.90
CA ASN A 464 -17.63 1.70 4.94
C ASN A 464 -17.51 1.19 6.38
N THR A 465 -18.58 0.61 6.90
CA THR A 465 -18.59 -0.11 8.19
C THR A 465 -18.32 -1.61 8.03
N VAL A 466 -18.62 -2.18 6.85
CA VAL A 466 -18.54 -3.61 6.55
C VAL A 466 -17.16 -4.17 6.87
N THR A 467 -16.10 -3.50 6.42
CA THR A 467 -14.74 -4.06 6.53
C THR A 467 -14.24 -4.15 7.98
N LEU A 468 -14.47 -3.13 8.81
CA LEU A 468 -14.08 -3.16 10.22
C LEU A 468 -14.97 -4.12 11.02
N GLN A 469 -16.28 -4.12 10.76
CA GLN A 469 -17.22 -5.03 11.41
C GLN A 469 -16.87 -6.50 11.12
N GLY A 470 -16.61 -6.85 9.85
CA GLY A 470 -16.21 -8.20 9.48
C GLY A 470 -14.89 -8.63 10.12
N ALA A 471 -13.92 -7.71 10.23
CA ALA A 471 -12.67 -7.97 10.92
C ALA A 471 -12.86 -8.23 12.42
N LEU A 472 -13.75 -7.47 13.09
CA LEU A 472 -14.10 -7.69 14.50
C LEU A 472 -14.78 -9.06 14.70
N MET A 473 -15.73 -9.40 13.84
CA MET A 473 -16.46 -10.68 13.89
C MET A 473 -15.56 -11.91 13.71
N ARG A 474 -14.48 -11.79 12.93
CA ARG A 474 -13.50 -12.87 12.73
C ARG A 474 -12.56 -13.06 13.94
N VAL A 475 -12.51 -12.13 14.88
CA VAL A 475 -11.61 -12.17 16.06
C VAL A 475 -12.38 -12.43 17.36
N VAL A 476 -13.67 -12.09 17.42
CA VAL A 476 -14.49 -12.21 18.62
C VAL A 476 -15.71 -13.10 18.39
N ASP A 477 -15.84 -14.16 19.18
CA ASP A 477 -17.10 -14.89 19.35
C ASP A 477 -18.00 -14.08 20.30
N GLY A 478 -18.97 -13.37 19.74
CA GLY A 478 -19.88 -12.52 20.53
C GLY A 478 -21.05 -11.90 19.77
N PHE A 479 -21.07 -12.02 18.45
CA PHE A 479 -22.19 -11.59 17.63
C PHE A 479 -23.27 -12.67 17.62
N GLY A 480 -24.55 -12.28 17.67
CA GLY A 480 -25.66 -13.24 17.64
C GLY A 480 -25.63 -14.06 16.34
N ALA A 481 -25.99 -15.34 16.37
CA ALA A 481 -25.87 -16.22 15.20
C ALA A 481 -26.66 -15.70 13.97
N GLU A 482 -27.83 -15.10 14.19
CA GLU A 482 -28.65 -14.49 13.14
C GLU A 482 -28.05 -13.18 12.61
N GLU A 483 -27.57 -12.31 13.49
CA GLU A 483 -26.87 -11.07 13.13
C GLU A 483 -25.61 -11.37 12.32
N ALA A 484 -24.85 -12.39 12.74
CA ALA A 484 -23.65 -12.81 12.05
C ALA A 484 -23.96 -13.33 10.64
N LYS A 485 -25.02 -14.15 10.51
CA LYS A 485 -25.46 -14.66 9.22
C LYS A 485 -25.86 -13.53 8.27
N ALA A 486 -26.69 -12.60 8.73
CA ALA A 486 -27.12 -11.44 7.94
C ALA A 486 -25.93 -10.57 7.50
N PHE A 487 -24.97 -10.34 8.41
CA PHE A 487 -23.75 -9.61 8.08
C PHE A 487 -22.92 -10.35 7.01
N TYR A 488 -22.75 -11.67 7.09
CA TYR A 488 -21.96 -12.40 6.10
C TYR A 488 -22.61 -12.38 4.70
N GLU A 489 -23.95 -12.40 4.61
CA GLU A 489 -24.66 -12.21 3.34
C GLU A 489 -24.40 -10.81 2.77
N LEU A 490 -24.44 -9.77 3.61
CA LEU A 490 -24.07 -8.40 3.25
C LEU A 490 -22.60 -8.30 2.78
N GLU A 491 -21.67 -8.87 3.56
CA GLU A 491 -20.23 -8.84 3.28
C GLU A 491 -19.91 -9.54 1.95
N GLU A 492 -20.57 -10.68 1.67
CA GLU A 492 -20.43 -11.37 0.39
C GLU A 492 -20.85 -10.48 -0.78
N ASN A 493 -22.02 -9.84 -0.70
CA ASN A 493 -22.49 -8.93 -1.74
C ASN A 493 -21.56 -7.72 -1.89
N TRP A 494 -21.04 -7.20 -0.78
CA TRP A 494 -20.04 -6.13 -0.77
C TRP A 494 -18.77 -6.54 -1.53
N PHE A 495 -18.24 -7.75 -1.29
CA PHE A 495 -17.08 -8.27 -2.02
C PHE A 495 -17.35 -8.40 -3.52
N LYS A 496 -18.51 -8.93 -3.91
CA LYS A 496 -18.92 -9.04 -5.32
C LYS A 496 -18.95 -7.67 -6.00
N GLY A 497 -19.50 -6.67 -5.31
CA GLY A 497 -19.51 -5.27 -5.77
C GLY A 497 -18.11 -4.73 -6.02
N ASN A 498 -17.17 -4.94 -5.10
CA ASN A 498 -15.80 -4.45 -5.30
C ASN A 498 -15.04 -5.22 -6.39
N MET A 499 -15.28 -6.52 -6.58
CA MET A 499 -14.69 -7.26 -7.70
C MET A 499 -15.06 -6.64 -9.06
N LEU A 500 -16.30 -6.17 -9.19
CA LEU A 500 -16.76 -5.47 -10.40
C LEU A 500 -16.00 -4.16 -10.62
N VAL A 501 -15.74 -3.41 -9.54
CA VAL A 501 -15.01 -2.14 -9.59
C VAL A 501 -13.57 -2.36 -10.02
N GLU A 502 -12.90 -3.37 -9.46
CA GLU A 502 -11.53 -3.72 -9.85
C GLU A 502 -11.45 -4.13 -11.32
N HIS A 503 -12.41 -4.94 -11.79
CA HIS A 503 -12.51 -5.29 -13.21
C HIS A 503 -12.60 -4.05 -14.11
N TRP A 504 -13.30 -3.00 -13.67
CA TRP A 504 -13.44 -1.77 -14.45
C TRP A 504 -12.18 -0.93 -14.43
N LYS A 505 -11.51 -0.82 -13.28
CA LYS A 505 -10.21 -0.15 -13.17
C LYS A 505 -9.19 -0.78 -14.11
N GLU A 506 -9.17 -2.10 -14.20
CA GLU A 506 -8.35 -2.83 -15.17
C GLU A 506 -8.74 -2.50 -16.61
N GLY A 507 -10.04 -2.49 -16.90
CA GLY A 507 -10.57 -2.03 -18.18
C GLY A 507 -10.15 -0.60 -18.55
N LEU A 508 -9.96 0.27 -17.56
CA LEU A 508 -9.50 1.66 -17.68
C LEU A 508 -7.97 1.80 -17.60
N GLY A 509 -7.22 0.77 -18.01
CA GLY A 509 -5.76 0.83 -18.08
C GLY A 509 -5.07 0.76 -16.73
N GLY A 510 -5.72 0.13 -15.74
CA GLY A 510 -5.19 0.00 -14.38
C GLY A 510 -5.29 1.30 -13.58
N MET A 511 -6.40 2.03 -13.74
CA MET A 511 -6.64 3.27 -13.01
C MET A 511 -6.57 3.03 -11.50
N SER A 512 -5.82 3.87 -10.80
CA SER A 512 -5.72 3.80 -9.33
C SER A 512 -6.93 4.39 -8.61
N GLU A 513 -6.99 4.18 -7.29
CA GLU A 513 -8.07 4.69 -6.42
C GLU A 513 -8.25 6.20 -6.44
N ASP A 514 -7.24 6.98 -6.82
CA ASP A 514 -7.34 8.45 -6.91
C ASP A 514 -7.45 8.96 -8.36
N GLY A 515 -7.75 8.05 -9.29
CA GLY A 515 -8.04 8.38 -10.68
C GLY A 515 -6.81 8.56 -11.55
N TRP A 516 -5.62 8.28 -11.00
CA TRP A 516 -4.37 8.37 -11.74
C TRP A 516 -4.28 7.29 -12.82
N VAL A 517 -3.81 7.71 -13.99
CA VAL A 517 -3.35 6.86 -15.08
C VAL A 517 -2.08 7.44 -15.71
N ARG A 518 -1.33 6.61 -16.42
CA ARG A 518 -0.14 7.06 -17.15
C ARG A 518 -0.50 8.09 -18.23
N SER A 519 0.35 9.10 -18.39
CA SER A 519 0.12 10.21 -19.32
C SER A 519 -0.07 9.73 -20.76
N GLU A 520 0.64 8.69 -21.17
CA GLU A 520 0.68 8.19 -22.56
C GLU A 520 -0.64 7.53 -22.98
N VAL A 521 -1.41 7.00 -22.02
CA VAL A 521 -2.68 6.31 -22.28
C VAL A 521 -3.90 7.13 -21.84
N PHE A 522 -3.69 8.31 -21.26
CA PHE A 522 -4.75 9.09 -20.63
C PHE A 522 -5.91 9.39 -21.57
N GLU A 523 -5.64 9.88 -22.78
CA GLU A 523 -6.72 10.25 -23.72
C GLU A 523 -7.60 9.06 -24.10
N GLY A 524 -6.99 7.89 -24.32
CA GLY A 524 -7.72 6.65 -24.61
C GLY A 524 -8.54 6.17 -23.41
N VAL A 525 -7.98 6.24 -22.20
CA VAL A 525 -8.71 5.90 -20.97
C VAL A 525 -9.86 6.88 -20.71
N ALA A 526 -9.63 8.18 -20.91
CA ALA A 526 -10.63 9.21 -20.71
C ALA A 526 -11.80 9.03 -21.69
N GLU A 527 -11.53 8.70 -22.96
CA GLU A 527 -12.59 8.39 -23.92
C GLU A 527 -13.35 7.12 -23.53
N LYS A 528 -12.64 6.03 -23.19
CA LYS A 528 -13.29 4.80 -22.72
C LYS A 528 -14.16 5.03 -21.49
N ASN A 529 -13.71 5.87 -20.56
CA ASN A 529 -14.50 6.27 -19.39
C ASN A 529 -15.76 7.06 -19.79
N ARG A 530 -15.67 7.94 -20.82
CA ARG A 530 -16.83 8.64 -21.38
C ARG A 530 -17.80 7.69 -22.08
N GLU A 531 -17.31 6.73 -22.85
CA GLU A 531 -18.11 5.71 -23.54
C GLU A 531 -18.86 4.83 -22.54
N LEU A 532 -18.15 4.28 -21.55
CA LEU A 532 -18.77 3.54 -20.45
C LEU A 532 -19.83 4.39 -19.76
N LYS A 533 -19.54 5.67 -19.46
CA LYS A 533 -20.56 6.56 -18.88
C LYS A 533 -21.81 6.69 -19.76
N LYS A 534 -21.67 6.83 -21.08
CA LYS A 534 -22.79 6.95 -22.02
C LYS A 534 -23.59 5.65 -22.14
N GLU A 535 -22.91 4.51 -22.28
CA GLU A 535 -23.56 3.20 -22.34
C GLU A 535 -24.44 2.97 -21.11
N TRP A 536 -23.94 3.37 -19.93
CA TRP A 536 -24.68 3.23 -18.68
C TRP A 536 -25.89 4.13 -18.59
N ILE A 537 -25.77 5.41 -18.96
CA ILE A 537 -26.92 6.33 -19.00
C ILE A 537 -27.98 5.83 -19.99
N ALA A 538 -27.57 5.27 -21.13
CA ALA A 538 -28.48 4.71 -22.13
C ALA A 538 -29.19 3.43 -21.67
N LEU A 539 -28.61 2.70 -20.72
CA LEU A 539 -29.20 1.53 -20.07
C LEU A 539 -30.16 1.90 -18.92
N GLY A 540 -30.26 3.18 -18.54
CA GLY A 540 -31.23 3.69 -17.57
C GLY A 540 -32.67 3.68 -18.13
N ASP A 541 -33.59 3.10 -17.36
CA ASP A 541 -34.98 2.83 -17.78
C ASP A 541 -35.92 4.04 -17.52
N ASP A 542 -35.51 5.07 -16.77
CA ASP A 542 -36.37 6.14 -16.24
C ASP A 542 -35.99 7.56 -16.78
N ASP A 543 -36.94 8.49 -16.86
CA ASP A 543 -36.65 9.89 -17.26
C ASP A 543 -35.83 10.66 -16.19
N GLU A 544 -35.84 10.23 -14.92
CA GLU A 544 -34.95 10.75 -13.87
C GLU A 544 -33.48 10.30 -14.05
N ASP A 545 -33.24 9.11 -14.62
CA ASP A 545 -31.90 8.61 -14.98
C ASP A 545 -31.27 9.46 -16.08
N ARG A 546 -32.10 9.88 -17.04
CA ARG A 546 -31.69 10.69 -18.19
C ARG A 546 -31.54 12.17 -17.86
N ALA A 547 -32.24 12.68 -16.84
CA ALA A 547 -32.22 14.08 -16.42
C ALA A 547 -30.94 14.53 -15.68
N CYS A 548 -30.02 13.61 -15.37
CA CYS A 548 -28.80 13.94 -14.64
C CYS A 548 -27.91 14.96 -15.39
N GLU A 549 -27.95 15.03 -16.73
CA GLU A 549 -27.17 15.99 -17.53
C GLU A 549 -27.45 17.48 -17.17
N GLY A 550 -28.66 17.82 -16.69
CA GLY A 550 -29.06 19.20 -16.45
C GLY A 550 -28.52 19.87 -15.17
N ARG A 551 -27.82 19.13 -14.30
CA ARG A 551 -27.30 19.65 -13.01
C ARG A 551 -25.83 20.05 -13.04
N GLU A 552 -25.24 20.27 -14.21
CA GLU A 552 -23.86 20.79 -14.32
C GLU A 552 -23.67 22.14 -13.60
N GLY A 553 -24.71 22.98 -13.52
CA GLY A 553 -24.67 24.29 -12.84
C GLY A 553 -24.65 24.22 -11.30
N GLY A 554 -25.13 23.14 -10.69
CA GLY A 554 -25.14 22.96 -9.23
C GLY A 554 -23.88 22.30 -8.67
N ILE A 555 -23.15 21.56 -9.51
CA ILE A 555 -21.90 20.88 -9.16
C ILE A 555 -20.73 21.87 -9.02
N ALA A 556 -20.78 23.01 -9.73
CA ALA A 556 -19.87 24.12 -9.50
C ALA A 556 -20.03 24.73 -8.09
N ALA A 557 -21.27 24.82 -7.58
CA ALA A 557 -21.56 25.33 -6.24
C ALA A 557 -21.20 24.33 -5.12
N LEU A 558 -21.38 23.02 -5.34
CA LEU A 558 -20.92 21.98 -4.42
C LEU A 558 -19.40 21.80 -4.44
N GLY A 559 -18.76 22.07 -5.58
CA GLY A 559 -17.31 22.23 -5.68
C GLY A 559 -16.78 23.44 -4.92
N GLN A 560 -17.60 24.48 -4.72
CA GLN A 560 -17.27 25.67 -3.94
C GLN A 560 -17.46 25.45 -2.42
N VAL A 561 -18.48 24.68 -2.00
CA VAL A 561 -18.66 24.30 -0.58
C VAL A 561 -17.69 23.18 -0.16
N ALA A 562 -17.17 22.40 -1.12
CA ALA A 562 -16.04 21.50 -0.93
C ALA A 562 -14.67 22.22 -0.89
N GLN A 563 -14.58 23.53 -1.19
CA GLN A 563 -13.32 24.29 -1.10
C GLN A 563 -12.84 24.46 0.35
N ASP A 564 -13.73 24.41 1.34
CA ASP A 564 -13.37 24.52 2.76
C ASP A 564 -13.16 23.15 3.45
N SER A 565 -13.40 22.05 2.74
CA SER A 565 -13.27 20.69 3.27
C SER A 565 -12.24 19.88 2.48
N LEU A 566 -10.98 19.99 2.91
CA LEU A 566 -9.83 19.18 2.49
C LEU A 566 -10.11 17.65 2.52
N PHE A 567 -10.65 17.11 1.43
CA PHE A 567 -10.90 15.69 1.20
C PHE A 567 -10.20 15.22 -0.09
N PRO A 568 -9.10 14.42 -0.02
CA PRO A 568 -8.44 13.92 -1.23
C PRO A 568 -8.99 12.60 -1.80
N ALA A 569 -9.85 11.87 -1.08
CA ALA A 569 -10.04 10.44 -1.37
C ALA A 569 -11.29 10.06 -2.17
N ILE A 570 -12.27 10.95 -2.39
CA ILE A 570 -13.43 10.63 -3.24
C ILE A 570 -13.83 11.91 -3.99
N GLY A 571 -13.61 11.92 -5.30
CA GLY A 571 -13.98 13.06 -6.15
C GLY A 571 -15.48 13.09 -6.48
N PRO A 572 -16.11 14.27 -6.63
CA PRO A 572 -17.54 14.42 -6.95
C PRO A 572 -17.97 13.97 -8.37
N GLN A 573 -17.14 13.23 -9.11
CA GLN A 573 -17.51 12.62 -10.41
C GLN A 573 -17.80 11.13 -10.32
N LEU A 574 -17.29 10.49 -9.27
CA LEU A 574 -17.78 9.21 -8.81
C LEU A 574 -19.31 9.35 -8.58
N ALA A 575 -19.76 10.44 -7.94
CA ALA A 575 -21.18 10.79 -7.70
C ALA A 575 -22.16 10.70 -8.91
N PHE A 576 -21.70 10.70 -10.16
CA PHE A 576 -22.58 10.68 -11.34
C PHE A 576 -22.66 9.32 -12.05
N LEU A 577 -21.53 8.59 -12.18
CA LEU A 577 -21.61 7.15 -12.45
C LEU A 577 -22.39 6.45 -11.32
N TYR A 578 -22.33 7.02 -10.10
CA TYR A 578 -23.04 6.56 -8.91
C TYR A 578 -24.55 6.83 -8.93
N LEU A 579 -25.03 7.93 -9.52
CA LEU A 579 -26.47 8.21 -9.59
C LEU A 579 -27.14 7.28 -10.61
N SER A 580 -26.51 7.08 -11.78
CA SER A 580 -26.99 6.17 -12.83
C SER A 580 -26.97 4.68 -12.38
N MET A 581 -26.02 4.29 -11.53
CA MET A 581 -25.98 2.94 -10.94
C MET A 581 -26.97 2.76 -9.78
N ASN A 582 -27.16 3.78 -8.93
CA ASN A 582 -28.07 3.71 -7.79
C ASN A 582 -29.52 3.54 -8.24
N ILE A 583 -29.95 4.16 -9.33
CA ILE A 583 -31.33 4.04 -9.82
C ILE A 583 -31.56 2.68 -10.52
N TYR A 584 -30.60 2.20 -11.31
CA TYR A 584 -30.65 0.85 -11.90
C TYR A 584 -30.73 -0.26 -10.84
N MET A 585 -29.97 -0.14 -9.75
CA MET A 585 -29.97 -1.13 -8.65
C MET A 585 -31.13 -0.95 -7.67
N ALA A 586 -31.59 0.28 -7.41
CA ALA A 586 -32.72 0.56 -6.52
C ALA A 586 -34.07 0.11 -7.10
N ASN A 587 -34.21 0.07 -8.44
CA ASN A 587 -35.50 -0.23 -9.05
C ASN A 587 -35.66 -1.66 -9.57
N LYS A 588 -34.63 -2.41 -9.99
CA LYS A 588 -34.77 -3.83 -10.37
C LYS A 588 -33.47 -4.64 -10.27
N LEU A 589 -33.37 -5.51 -9.27
CA LEU A 589 -32.58 -6.74 -9.38
C LEU A 589 -33.48 -7.87 -9.92
N PRO A 590 -33.49 -8.19 -11.23
CA PRO A 590 -33.95 -9.50 -11.63
C PRO A 590 -32.93 -10.54 -11.10
N PRO A 591 -33.38 -11.72 -10.63
CA PRO A 591 -32.53 -12.80 -10.09
C PRO A 591 -31.36 -13.24 -11.00
N SER A 592 -31.38 -12.86 -12.28
CA SER A 592 -30.37 -13.17 -13.28
C SER A 592 -29.04 -12.40 -13.15
N THR A 593 -28.99 -11.26 -12.44
CA THR A 593 -27.75 -10.45 -12.31
C THR A 593 -26.83 -10.97 -11.20
N LEU A 594 -27.39 -11.57 -10.15
CA LEU A 594 -26.63 -12.30 -9.12
C LEU A 594 -26.06 -13.62 -9.68
N ALA A 595 -26.77 -14.27 -10.62
CA ALA A 595 -26.32 -15.49 -11.29
C ALA A 595 -25.08 -15.29 -12.19
N LEU A 596 -24.75 -14.05 -12.58
CA LEU A 596 -23.51 -13.71 -13.30
C LEU A 596 -22.26 -13.93 -12.45
N VAL A 597 -22.38 -13.76 -11.14
CA VAL A 597 -21.28 -13.99 -10.19
C VAL A 597 -21.11 -15.48 -9.86
N ASP A 598 -22.19 -16.26 -9.91
CA ASP A 598 -22.16 -17.72 -9.70
C ASP A 598 -21.43 -18.51 -10.81
N THR A 599 -21.04 -17.83 -11.90
CA THR A 599 -20.19 -18.40 -12.96
C THR A 599 -18.69 -18.20 -12.72
N ILE A 600 -18.31 -17.43 -11.70
CA ILE A 600 -16.96 -17.37 -11.14
C ILE A 600 -16.86 -18.49 -10.10
N PRO A 601 -15.91 -19.44 -10.22
CA PRO A 601 -15.91 -20.63 -9.38
C PRO A 601 -15.84 -20.26 -7.88
N PRO A 602 -16.72 -20.84 -7.03
CA PRO A 602 -16.73 -20.57 -5.60
C PRO A 602 -15.60 -21.35 -4.94
N SER A 603 -14.44 -20.72 -4.75
CA SER A 603 -13.39 -21.27 -3.89
C SER A 603 -12.69 -20.19 -3.08
N LEU A 604 -13.49 -19.46 -2.28
CA LEU A 604 -13.02 -18.44 -1.33
C LEU A 604 -13.85 -18.51 -0.05
N ALA A 605 -13.71 -19.61 0.67
CA ALA A 605 -14.07 -19.69 2.08
C ALA A 605 -12.79 -20.09 2.83
N LEU A 606 -12.02 -19.10 3.27
CA LEU A 606 -10.91 -19.36 4.18
C LEU A 606 -11.48 -19.53 5.59
N ASN A 607 -11.33 -20.76 6.09
CA ASN A 607 -11.61 -21.27 7.44
C ASN A 607 -13.08 -21.50 7.84
N ARG A 608 -13.72 -22.52 7.24
CA ARG A 608 -14.60 -23.41 8.02
C ARG A 608 -13.74 -24.36 8.85
N ALA A 609 -13.42 -23.98 10.08
CA ALA A 609 -13.23 -24.99 11.11
C ALA A 609 -14.63 -25.54 11.42
N THR A 610 -14.90 -26.76 10.99
CA THR A 610 -16.12 -27.50 11.35
C THR A 610 -16.18 -27.67 12.87
N VAL A 611 -16.98 -26.85 13.55
CA VAL A 611 -17.49 -27.17 14.89
C VAL A 611 -18.88 -27.78 14.67
N HIS A 612 -18.98 -29.11 14.74
CA HIS A 612 -20.26 -29.76 14.95
C HIS A 612 -20.64 -29.69 16.43
N PRO A 613 -21.92 -29.43 16.78
CA PRO A 613 -22.37 -29.35 18.14
C PRO A 613 -22.72 -30.74 18.69
N GLY A 614 -22.28 -31.05 19.91
CA GLY A 614 -22.88 -32.09 20.76
C GLY A 614 -22.24 -33.47 20.70
N GLY A 615 -21.60 -33.87 21.82
CA GLY A 615 -21.17 -35.25 22.05
C GLY A 615 -20.34 -35.37 23.33
N SER A 616 -20.99 -35.73 24.44
CA SER A 616 -20.38 -35.89 25.75
C SER A 616 -19.41 -37.09 25.86
N CYS A 617 -18.53 -37.01 26.85
CA CYS A 617 -17.94 -38.09 27.68
C CYS A 617 -16.53 -38.63 27.36
N ARG A 618 -15.62 -38.26 28.27
CA ARG A 618 -14.69 -39.08 29.07
C ARG A 618 -13.37 -39.63 28.47
N ASN A 619 -12.33 -39.32 29.24
CA ASN A 619 -11.09 -40.07 29.56
C ASN A 619 -9.86 -39.92 28.64
N ALA A 620 -8.80 -39.38 29.26
CA ALA A 620 -7.38 -39.40 28.89
C ALA A 620 -6.77 -40.83 28.98
N PRO A 621 -5.44 -41.10 28.80
CA PRO A 621 -4.31 -40.19 28.51
C PRO A 621 -3.23 -40.69 27.49
N ALA A 622 -2.30 -39.77 27.18
CA ALA A 622 -0.85 -39.94 26.89
C ALA A 622 -0.34 -40.94 25.83
N THR A 623 0.42 -40.47 24.84
CA THR A 623 1.82 -40.93 24.62
C THR A 623 2.64 -40.03 23.67
N THR A 624 3.95 -40.15 23.87
CA THR A 624 5.11 -39.33 23.50
C THR A 624 5.67 -39.64 22.09
N HIS A 625 6.54 -38.74 21.60
CA HIS A 625 7.59 -38.91 20.56
C HIS A 625 7.13 -38.93 19.07
N MET A 626 7.89 -38.41 18.08
CA MET A 626 9.33 -38.18 17.99
C MET A 626 9.71 -37.12 16.92
N ILE A 627 10.91 -36.58 17.10
CA ILE A 627 11.67 -35.62 16.28
C ILE A 627 12.18 -36.26 14.98
N ALA A 628 12.18 -35.50 13.87
CA ALA A 628 13.29 -35.32 12.93
C ALA A 628 13.00 -34.14 11.99
#